data_AF-A0A098E9E0-F1
#
_entry.id   AF-A0A098E9E0-F1
#
_cell.length_a   1.000
_cell.length_b   1.000
_cell.length_c   1.000
_cell.angle_alpha   90.00
_cell.angle_beta   90.00
_cell.angle_gamma   90.00
#
_symmetry.space_group_name_H-M   'P 1'
#
loop_
_entity.id
_entity.type
_entity.pdbx_description
1 polymer ?
#
loop_
_entity_poly.entity_id
_entity_poly.type
_entity_poly.pdbx_seq_one_letter_code
_entity_poly.pdbx_strand_id
1 'polypeptide(L)'
;MNLYYLINYVIYLFLDVFRRIPVLRIVKDVSPILRKYKIKLLRQEGMKIGENTIIYDCRLYKPQLIEIGNNYVITPNVCILVHDASYGLFWAK
;
A
#
# COMPACT_ATOMS: atom_id res chain seq x y z
N MET A 1 -19.35 -9.04 3.04
CA MET A 1 -18.53 -7.99 2.39
C MET A 1 -19.44 -7.26 1.41
N ASN A 2 -19.60 -5.94 1.53
CA ASN A 2 -20.58 -5.17 0.73
C ASN A 2 -20.16 -5.14 -0.75
N LEU A 3 -21.11 -5.33 -1.68
CA LEU A 3 -20.87 -5.46 -3.13
C LEU A 3 -20.12 -4.25 -3.72
N TYR A 4 -20.45 -3.04 -3.25
CA TYR A 4 -19.73 -1.81 -3.61
C TYR A 4 -18.23 -1.93 -3.30
N TYR A 5 -17.91 -2.59 -2.19
CA TYR A 5 -16.53 -2.70 -1.76
C TYR A 5 -15.72 -3.70 -2.60
N LEU A 6 -16.38 -4.74 -3.09
CA LEU A 6 -15.79 -5.76 -3.96
C LEU A 6 -15.46 -5.17 -5.34
N ILE A 7 -16.38 -4.37 -5.90
CA ILE A 7 -16.18 -3.74 -7.21
C ILE A 7 -14.95 -2.80 -7.18
N ASN A 8 -14.85 -1.94 -6.16
CA ASN A 8 -13.70 -1.05 -6.01
C ASN A 8 -12.39 -1.79 -5.80
N TYR A 9 -12.42 -2.95 -5.13
CA TYR A 9 -11.24 -3.81 -4.96
C TYR A 9 -10.77 -4.41 -6.30
N VAL A 10 -11.69 -4.91 -7.12
CA VAL A 10 -11.38 -5.43 -8.47
C VAL A 10 -10.82 -4.31 -9.35
N ILE A 11 -11.38 -3.10 -9.27
CA ILE A 11 -10.86 -1.92 -9.99
C ILE A 11 -9.44 -1.59 -9.52
N TYR A 12 -9.19 -1.59 -8.21
CA TYR A 12 -7.85 -1.33 -7.66
C TYR A 12 -6.81 -2.33 -8.18
N LEU A 13 -7.14 -3.63 -8.15
CA LEU A 13 -6.31 -4.71 -8.69
C LEU A 13 -6.05 -4.54 -10.18
N PHE A 14 -7.09 -4.26 -10.96
CA PHE A 14 -6.95 -4.03 -12.40
C PHE A 14 -6.01 -2.84 -12.68
N LEU A 15 -6.18 -1.73 -11.96
CA LEU A 15 -5.28 -0.58 -12.07
C LEU A 15 -3.85 -0.90 -11.60
N ASP A 16 -3.65 -1.92 -10.76
CA ASP A 16 -2.34 -2.37 -10.30
C ASP A 16 -1.58 -3.19 -11.35
N VAL A 17 -2.29 -4.02 -12.10
CA VAL A 17 -1.73 -4.73 -13.26
C VAL A 17 -1.15 -3.72 -14.27
N PHE A 18 -1.83 -2.59 -14.47
CA PHE A 18 -1.41 -1.54 -15.39
C PHE A 18 -0.60 -0.41 -14.73
N ARG A 19 0.07 -0.66 -13.59
CA ARG A 19 0.90 0.32 -12.86
C ARG A 19 1.98 1.05 -13.67
N ARG A 20 2.32 0.55 -14.86
CA ARG A 20 3.30 1.16 -15.77
C ARG A 20 2.75 2.35 -16.56
N ILE A 21 1.43 2.57 -16.56
CA ILE A 21 0.80 3.70 -17.25
C ILE A 21 0.70 4.89 -16.28
N PRO A 22 1.34 6.05 -16.57
CA PRO A 22 1.42 7.18 -15.64
C PRO A 22 0.05 7.76 -15.26
N VAL A 23 -0.93 7.71 -16.17
CA VAL A 23 -2.30 8.22 -15.91
C VAL A 23 -3.01 7.41 -14.82
N LEU A 24 -2.87 6.09 -14.81
CA LEU A 24 -3.54 5.22 -13.82
C LEU A 24 -2.96 5.40 -12.42
N ARG A 25 -1.68 5.81 -12.34
CA ARG A 25 -1.01 6.15 -11.09
C ARG A 25 -1.63 7.37 -10.42
N ILE A 26 -1.90 8.41 -11.22
CA ILE A 26 -2.56 9.65 -10.76
C ILE A 26 -3.97 9.32 -10.24
N VAL A 27 -4.73 8.47 -10.93
CA VAL A 27 -6.09 8.08 -10.50
C VAL A 27 -6.09 7.41 -9.12
N LYS A 28 -5.12 6.52 -8.86
CA LYS A 28 -4.97 5.87 -7.55
C LYS A 28 -4.64 6.86 -6.44
N ASP A 29 -3.75 7.80 -6.73
CA ASP A 29 -3.28 8.81 -5.79
C ASP A 29 -4.32 9.91 -5.53
N VAL A 30 -5.20 10.20 -6.49
CA VAL A 30 -6.25 11.21 -6.34
C VAL A 30 -7.47 10.63 -5.62
N SER A 31 -7.84 9.38 -5.90
CA SER A 31 -9.05 8.78 -5.31
C SER A 31 -8.91 8.50 -3.80
N PRO A 32 -9.72 9.12 -2.93
CA PRO A 32 -9.68 8.86 -1.48
C PRO A 32 -10.15 7.43 -1.15
N ILE A 33 -11.04 6.86 -1.97
CA ILE A 33 -11.55 5.50 -1.80
C ILE A 33 -10.40 4.50 -2.01
N LEU A 34 -9.69 4.60 -3.13
CA LEU A 34 -8.58 3.70 -3.46
C LEU A 34 -7.45 3.80 -2.44
N ARG A 35 -7.17 5.00 -1.91
CA ARG A 35 -6.21 5.19 -0.81
C ARG A 35 -6.62 4.45 0.46
N LYS A 36 -7.89 4.52 0.84
CA LYS A 36 -8.41 3.79 2.01
C LYS A 36 -8.27 2.27 1.83
N TYR A 37 -8.47 1.76 0.61
CA TYR A 37 -8.23 0.35 0.30
C TYR A 37 -6.77 -0.04 0.39
N LYS A 38 -5.86 0.77 -0.16
CA LYS A 38 -4.42 0.53 -0.07
C LYS A 38 -3.98 0.40 1.38
N ILE A 39 -4.38 1.32 2.25
CA ILE A 39 -4.08 1.25 3.69
C ILE A 39 -4.65 -0.02 4.31
N LYS A 40 -5.89 -0.39 3.97
CA LYS A 40 -6.50 -1.63 4.47
C LYS A 40 -5.71 -2.87 4.04
N LEU A 41 -5.28 -2.95 2.79
CA LEU A 41 -4.48 -4.06 2.27
C LEU A 41 -3.13 -4.15 2.96
N LEU A 42 -2.43 -3.03 3.11
CA LEU A 42 -1.14 -2.99 3.80
C LEU A 42 -1.26 -3.43 5.27
N ARG A 43 -2.33 -3.00 5.97
CA ARG A 43 -2.64 -3.49 7.31
C ARG A 43 -2.91 -5.00 7.35
N GLN A 44 -3.60 -5.55 6.33
CA GLN A 44 -3.81 -6.99 6.20
C GLN A 44 -2.53 -7.77 5.92
N GLU A 45 -1.57 -7.16 5.22
CA GLU A 45 -0.22 -7.70 5.01
C GLU A 45 0.69 -7.59 6.25
N GLY A 46 0.17 -7.05 7.36
CA GLY A 46 0.86 -6.96 8.66
C GLY A 46 1.52 -5.60 8.92
N MET A 47 1.43 -4.65 7.99
CA MET A 47 1.98 -3.31 8.18
C MET A 47 1.22 -2.56 9.28
N LYS A 48 1.94 -1.95 10.22
CA LYS A 48 1.33 -1.11 11.24
C LYS A 48 1.25 0.33 10.73
N ILE A 49 0.04 0.80 10.47
CA ILE A 49 -0.19 2.14 9.94
C ILE A 49 -1.09 2.90 10.91
N GLY A 50 -0.58 3.97 11.50
CA GLY A 50 -1.31 4.86 12.38
C GLY A 50 -2.47 5.60 11.69
N GLU A 51 -3.32 6.21 12.50
CA GLU A 51 -4.50 6.93 12.04
C GLU A 51 -4.12 8.24 11.32
N ASN A 52 -5.02 8.66 10.43
CA ASN A 52 -4.83 9.87 9.60
C ASN A 52 -3.51 9.88 8.79
N THR A 53 -3.03 8.71 8.40
CA THR A 53 -1.84 8.57 7.56
C THR A 53 -2.23 8.48 6.09
N ILE A 54 -1.56 9.24 5.23
CA ILE A 54 -1.76 9.24 3.79
C ILE A 54 -0.54 8.60 3.12
N ILE A 55 -0.78 7.56 2.33
CA ILE A 55 0.28 6.85 1.60
C ILE A 55 -0.01 6.94 0.11
N TYR A 56 0.76 7.79 -0.58
CA TYR A 56 0.75 7.86 -2.05
C TYR A 56 1.51 6.68 -2.66
N ASP A 57 1.59 6.59 -3.98
CA ASP A 57 2.27 5.50 -4.65
C ASP A 57 3.77 5.39 -4.26
N CYS A 58 4.14 4.31 -3.58
CA CYS A 58 5.45 4.09 -2.99
C CYS A 58 5.84 2.62 -3.13
N ARG A 59 7.15 2.36 -3.12
CA ARG A 59 7.71 1.00 -3.12
C ARG A 59 7.93 0.56 -1.68
N LEU A 60 7.33 -0.55 -1.29
CA LEU A 60 7.43 -1.12 0.06
C LEU A 60 8.06 -2.50 -0.02
N TYR A 61 9.08 -2.76 0.78
CA TYR A 61 9.70 -4.07 0.92
C TYR A 61 9.30 -4.67 2.28
N LYS A 62 8.64 -5.84 2.26
CA LYS A 62 8.15 -6.55 3.45
C LYS A 62 7.27 -5.68 4.39
N PRO A 63 6.04 -5.33 3.96
CA PRO A 63 5.12 -4.46 4.71
C PRO A 63 4.92 -4.83 6.18
N GLN A 64 4.90 -6.13 6.51
CA GLN A 64 4.76 -6.65 7.88
C GLN A 64 5.83 -6.18 8.88
N LEU A 65 6.96 -5.67 8.42
CA LEU A 65 8.05 -5.17 9.26
C LEU A 65 8.08 -3.64 9.34
N ILE A 66 7.12 -2.97 8.69
CA ILE A 66 7.07 -1.52 8.63
C ILE A 66 6.01 -0.99 9.60
N GLU A 67 6.39 0.01 10.39
CA GLU A 67 5.50 0.74 11.29
C GLU A 67 5.55 2.25 10.95
N ILE A 68 4.38 2.83 10.70
CA ILE A 68 4.20 4.27 10.46
C ILE A 68 3.28 4.82 11.55
N GLY A 69 3.68 5.93 12.18
CA GLY A 69 2.90 6.60 13.22
C GLY A 69 1.63 7.30 12.71
N ASN A 70 1.01 8.12 13.57
CA ASN A 70 -0.19 8.89 13.22
C ASN A 70 0.15 10.19 12.49
N ASN A 71 -0.76 10.68 11.63
CA ASN A 71 -0.65 11.98 10.95
C ASN A 71 0.55 12.13 9.99
N TYR A 72 0.99 11.05 9.35
CA TYR A 72 2.07 11.09 8.39
C TYR A 72 1.57 11.18 6.94
N VAL A 73 2.40 11.77 6.07
CA VAL A 73 2.19 11.75 4.62
C VAL A 73 3.42 11.17 3.95
N ILE A 74 3.26 10.02 3.29
CA ILE A 74 4.30 9.43 2.44
C ILE A 74 4.05 9.87 1.01
N THR A 75 4.95 10.67 0.47
CA THR A 75 4.87 11.24 -0.88
C THR A 75 5.08 10.18 -1.97
N PRO A 76 4.65 10.46 -3.22
CA PRO A 76 4.87 9.55 -4.34
C PRO A 76 6.35 9.26 -4.58
N ASN A 77 6.65 8.08 -5.12
CA ASN A 77 8.01 7.60 -5.46
C ASN A 77 8.95 7.34 -4.28
N VAL A 78 8.47 7.43 -3.03
CA VAL A 78 9.24 7.00 -1.86
C VAL A 78 9.47 5.48 -1.92
N CYS A 79 10.67 5.06 -1.52
CA CYS A 79 11.01 3.65 -1.34
C CYS A 79 11.30 3.41 0.14
N ILE A 80 10.48 2.59 0.80
CA ILE A 80 10.70 2.17 2.18
C ILE A 80 11.36 0.79 2.16
N LEU A 81 12.62 0.78 2.59
CA LEU A 81 13.43 -0.42 2.69
C LEU A 81 13.41 -0.90 4.14
N VAL A 82 13.35 -2.22 4.31
CA VAL A 82 13.56 -2.85 5.62
C VAL A 82 14.98 -3.39 5.63
N HIS A 83 15.74 -3.01 6.64
CA HIS A 83 17.19 -3.22 6.70
C HIS A 83 17.59 -4.68 6.94
N ASP A 84 16.69 -5.52 7.45
CA ASP A 84 17.10 -6.82 7.98
C ASP A 84 17.08 -7.93 6.92
N ALA A 85 18.26 -8.20 6.35
CA ALA A 85 18.51 -9.35 5.48
C ALA A 85 18.39 -10.70 6.21
N SER A 86 18.45 -10.71 7.55
CA SER A 86 18.31 -11.92 8.38
C SER A 86 16.97 -12.60 8.19
N TYR A 87 15.99 -11.88 7.65
CA TYR A 87 14.69 -12.42 7.31
C TYR A 87 14.71 -13.55 6.27
N GLY A 88 15.68 -13.54 5.36
CA GLY A 88 15.89 -14.64 4.42
C GLY A 88 16.22 -15.96 5.14
N LEU A 89 16.81 -15.91 6.34
CA LEU A 89 17.13 -17.10 7.14
C LEU A 89 15.90 -17.69 7.83
N PHE A 90 14.92 -16.87 8.20
CA PHE A 90 13.73 -17.32 8.95
C PHE A 90 12.50 -17.59 8.06
N TRP A 91 12.47 -17.05 6.84
CA TRP A 91 11.35 -17.17 5.90
C TRP A 91 11.70 -17.78 4.54
N ALA A 92 12.89 -18.36 4.39
CA ALA A 92 13.11 -19.35 3.33
C ALA A 92 12.34 -20.64 3.67
N LYS A 93 11.07 -20.71 3.24
CA LYS A 93 10.32 -21.94 3.02
C LYS A 93 9.57 -21.84 1.70
#